data_AF-A0A3R8TN40-F1
#
_entry.id   AF-A0A3R8TN40-F1
#
_cell.length_a   1.000
_cell.length_b   1.000
_cell.length_c   1.000
_cell.angle_alpha   90.00
_cell.angle_beta   90.00
_cell.angle_gamma   90.00
#
_symmetry.space_group_name_H-M   'P 1'
#
loop_
_entity.id
_entity.type
_entity.pdbx_description
1 polymer ?
#
loop_
_entity_poly.entity_id
_entity_poly.type
_entity_poly.pdbx_seq_one_letter_code
_entity_poly.pdbx_strand_id
1 'polypeptide(L)'
;MRRLSQDCVAVACEPGSADGREMTDDQHREAAAKLGRVWERIGFEPFKDGVHILDCHLQQPHDLLAERQDEFSALCRAWREHQQP
;
A
#
# COMPACT_ATOMS: atom_id res chain seq x y z
N MET A 1 8.41 1.05 5.08
CA MET A 1 8.04 0.47 3.77
C MET A 1 9.26 0.63 2.85
N ARG A 2 9.92 -0.46 2.44
CA ARG A 2 11.05 -0.36 1.49
C ARG A 2 10.48 0.14 0.16
N ARG A 3 11.08 1.18 -0.41
CA ARG A 3 10.69 1.70 -1.73
C ARG A 3 10.85 0.56 -2.74
N LEU A 4 9.78 0.25 -3.47
CA LEU A 4 9.87 -0.59 -4.66
C LEU A 4 10.79 0.10 -5.68
N SER A 5 11.31 -0.64 -6.66
CA SER A 5 12.14 -0.04 -7.71
C SER A 5 11.40 1.13 -8.39
N GLN A 6 12.15 2.11 -8.88
CA GLN A 6 11.59 3.34 -9.45
C GLN A 6 10.62 3.06 -10.63
N ASP A 7 10.83 1.97 -11.35
CA ASP A 7 10.02 1.56 -12.50
C ASP A 7 9.04 0.41 -12.18
N CYS A 8 8.71 0.22 -10.89
CA CYS A 8 7.75 -0.81 -10.48
C CYS A 8 6.33 -0.39 -10.87
N VAL A 9 5.72 -1.16 -11.77
CA VAL A 9 4.39 -0.89 -12.33
C VAL A 9 3.26 -1.65 -11.63
N ALA A 10 3.61 -2.75 -10.95
CA ALA A 10 2.67 -3.58 -10.21
C ALA A 10 3.40 -4.37 -9.11
N VAL A 11 2.66 -4.76 -8.08
CA VAL A 11 3.12 -5.67 -7.02
C VAL A 11 2.26 -6.92 -7.05
N ALA A 12 2.89 -8.09 -6.94
CA ALA A 12 2.20 -9.36 -6.73
C ALA A 12 2.51 -9.90 -5.33
N CYS A 13 1.49 -10.38 -4.64
CA CYS A 13 1.60 -11.02 -3.33
C CYS A 13 0.91 -12.38 -3.36
N GLU A 14 1.53 -13.36 -2.73
CA GLU A 14 0.93 -14.68 -2.47
C GLU A 14 1.02 -15.03 -0.98
N PRO A 15 0.04 -15.76 -0.43
CA PRO A 15 0.05 -16.19 0.96
C PRO A 15 1.18 -17.18 1.21
N GLY A 16 2.01 -16.93 2.22
CA GLY A 16 3.10 -17.82 2.61
C GLY A 16 3.32 -17.85 4.11
N SER A 17 3.93 -18.94 4.61
CA SER A 17 4.38 -19.05 5.99
C SER A 17 5.64 -18.20 6.19
N ALA A 18 5.62 -17.30 7.17
CA ALA A 18 6.73 -16.39 7.42
C ALA A 18 7.82 -16.97 8.35
N ASP A 19 7.49 -18.01 9.11
CA ASP A 19 8.35 -18.57 10.17
C ASP A 19 8.69 -20.05 9.96
N GLY A 20 8.36 -20.60 8.79
CA GLY A 20 8.70 -21.97 8.41
C GLY A 20 7.96 -23.04 9.23
N ARG A 21 6.94 -22.67 10.00
CA ARG A 21 6.07 -23.65 10.66
C ARG A 21 5.30 -24.43 9.62
N GLU A 22 5.29 -25.76 9.77
CA GLU A 22 4.40 -26.61 9.01
C GLU A 22 2.95 -26.31 9.39
N MET A 23 2.12 -26.14 8.37
CA MET A 23 0.68 -25.95 8.51
C MET A 23 -0.02 -27.02 7.67
N THR A 24 -1.20 -27.42 8.10
CA THR A 24 -2.05 -28.29 7.28
C THR A 24 -2.59 -27.53 6.07
N ASP A 25 -3.01 -28.25 5.03
CA ASP A 25 -3.62 -27.64 3.84
C ASP A 25 -4.84 -26.78 4.19
N ASP A 26 -5.64 -27.20 5.16
CA ASP A 26 -6.81 -26.43 5.61
C ASP A 26 -6.39 -25.14 6.34
N GLN A 27 -5.35 -25.20 7.17
CA GLN A 27 -4.79 -24.01 7.81
C GLN A 27 -4.20 -23.05 6.78
N HIS A 28 -3.51 -23.57 5.76
CA HIS A 28 -3.02 -22.78 4.63
C HIS A 28 -4.17 -22.09 3.88
N ARG A 29 -5.24 -22.82 3.59
CA ARG A 29 -6.42 -22.28 2.90
C ARG A 29 -7.12 -21.20 3.72
N GLU A 30 -7.28 -21.41 5.02
CA GLU A 30 -7.89 -20.43 5.92
C GLU A 30 -7.03 -19.16 6.04
N ALA A 31 -5.72 -19.30 6.20
CA ALA A 31 -4.78 -18.19 6.26
C ALA A 31 -4.77 -17.40 4.94
N ALA A 32 -4.74 -18.09 3.80
CA ALA A 32 -4.80 -17.49 2.47
C ALA A 32 -6.09 -16.67 2.29
N ALA A 33 -7.24 -17.20 2.69
CA ALA A 33 -8.52 -16.48 2.62
C ALA A 33 -8.54 -15.23 3.52
N LYS A 34 -7.95 -15.31 4.72
CA LYS A 34 -7.83 -14.14 5.62
C LYS A 34 -6.91 -13.06 5.03
N LEU A 35 -5.75 -13.45 4.51
CA LEU A 35 -4.78 -12.54 3.89
C LEU A 35 -5.35 -11.87 2.63
N GLY A 36 -6.03 -12.63 1.76
CA GLY A 36 -6.69 -12.09 0.57
C GLY A 36 -7.67 -10.96 0.92
N ARG A 37 -8.54 -11.16 1.92
CA ARG A 37 -9.46 -10.10 2.39
C ARG A 37 -8.76 -8.86 2.95
N VAL A 38 -7.57 -9.02 3.54
CA VAL A 38 -6.77 -7.88 4.02
C VAL A 38 -6.18 -7.13 2.83
N TRP A 39 -5.68 -7.84 1.82
CA TRP A 39 -5.10 -7.24 0.61
C TRP A 39 -6.13 -6.52 -0.25
N GLU A 40 -7.32 -7.08 -0.40
CA GLU A 40 -8.45 -6.42 -1.07
C GLU A 40 -8.79 -5.06 -0.44
N ARG A 41 -8.75 -4.96 0.90
CA ARG A 41 -9.02 -3.70 1.61
C ARG A 41 -7.97 -2.62 1.38
N ILE A 42 -6.75 -3.01 1.00
CA ILE A 42 -5.66 -2.06 0.68
C ILE A 42 -5.47 -1.89 -0.83
N GLY A 43 -6.39 -2.44 -1.64
CA GLY A 43 -6.52 -2.18 -3.06
C GLY A 43 -5.80 -3.17 -3.97
N PHE A 44 -5.37 -4.32 -3.46
CA PHE A 44 -4.96 -5.44 -4.33
C PHE A 44 -6.22 -6.14 -4.87
N GLU A 45 -6.17 -6.61 -6.10
CA GLU A 45 -7.23 -7.43 -6.69
C GLU A 45 -6.81 -8.91 -6.81
N PRO A 46 -7.75 -9.85 -6.62
CA PRO A 46 -7.47 -11.27 -6.85
C PRO A 46 -7.16 -11.53 -8.32
N PHE A 47 -6.10 -12.30 -8.59
CA PHE A 47 -5.68 -12.64 -9.94
C PHE A 47 -5.86 -14.14 -10.25
N LYS A 48 -4.96 -14.99 -9.76
CA LYS A 48 -5.00 -16.44 -9.99
C LYS A 48 -4.19 -17.20 -8.95
N ASP A 49 -4.61 -18.42 -8.61
CA ASP A 49 -3.86 -19.35 -7.76
C ASP A 49 -3.45 -18.76 -6.40
N GLY A 50 -4.32 -17.92 -5.81
CA GLY A 50 -4.06 -17.22 -4.55
C GLY A 50 -3.21 -15.95 -4.65
N VAL A 51 -2.68 -15.65 -5.83
CA VAL A 51 -1.95 -14.42 -6.12
C VAL A 51 -2.92 -13.24 -6.19
N HIS A 52 -2.52 -12.14 -5.55
CA HIS A 52 -3.20 -10.86 -5.62
C HIS A 52 -2.26 -9.81 -6.23
N ILE A 53 -2.80 -8.94 -7.08
CA ILE A 53 -2.03 -7.94 -7.81
C ILE A 53 -2.48 -6.53 -7.39
N LEU A 54 -1.50 -5.68 -7.17
CA LEU A 54 -1.67 -4.24 -7.02
C LEU A 54 -1.15 -3.56 -8.27
N ASP A 55 -2.01 -2.92 -9.05
CA ASP A 55 -1.55 -2.02 -10.09
C ASP A 55 -1.14 -0.68 -9.46
N CYS A 56 0.16 -0.39 -9.46
CA CYS A 56 0.70 0.82 -8.85
C CYS A 56 0.30 2.10 -9.60
N HIS A 57 -0.14 2.00 -10.86
CA HIS A 57 -0.66 3.13 -11.63
C HIS A 57 -2.12 3.44 -11.27
N LEU A 58 -2.89 2.43 -10.87
CA LEU A 58 -4.28 2.58 -10.42
C LEU A 58 -4.39 2.91 -8.93
N GLN A 59 -3.42 2.46 -8.13
CA GLN A 59 -3.20 2.95 -6.77
C GLN A 59 -2.80 4.41 -6.85
N GLN A 60 -3.73 5.37 -6.84
CA GLN A 60 -3.40 6.80 -6.88
C GLN A 60 -2.20 7.12 -5.94
N PRO A 61 -0.99 7.35 -6.47
CA PRO A 61 0.08 8.00 -5.72
C PRO A 61 0.00 9.53 -5.90
N HIS A 62 -1.02 10.02 -6.62
CA HIS A 62 -1.27 11.38 -7.03
C HIS A 62 -2.60 11.78 -6.36
N ASP A 63 -2.66 12.42 -5.19
CA ASP A 63 -2.36 13.84 -5.01
C ASP A 63 -1.86 14.19 -3.60
N LEU A 64 -1.59 13.21 -2.73
CA LEU A 64 -1.22 13.46 -1.33
C LEU A 64 0.06 14.29 -1.20
N LEU A 65 1.07 14.09 -2.07
CA LEU A 65 2.30 14.89 -1.99
C LEU A 65 2.05 16.36 -2.37
N ALA A 66 1.29 16.61 -3.44
CA ALA A 66 0.95 17.95 -3.87
C ALA A 66 0.07 18.65 -2.81
N GLU A 67 -0.93 17.94 -2.28
CA GLU A 67 -1.81 18.42 -1.21
C GLU A 67 -1.01 18.75 0.07
N ARG A 68 -0.08 17.89 0.48
CA ARG A 68 0.78 18.15 1.65
C ARG A 68 1.79 19.28 1.40
N GLN A 69 2.28 19.45 0.16
CA GLN A 69 3.15 20.57 -0.22
C GLN A 69 2.38 21.91 -0.22
N ASP A 70 1.13 21.89 -0.67
CA ASP A 70 0.24 23.05 -0.64
C ASP A 70 -0.13 23.44 0.79
N GLU A 71 -0.48 22.46 1.63
CA GLU A 71 -0.72 22.67 3.07
C GLU A 71 0.51 23.24 3.78
N PHE A 72 1.69 22.66 3.54
CA PHE A 72 2.94 23.16 4.11
C PHE A 72 3.24 24.58 3.65
N SER A 73 3.06 24.87 2.36
CA SER A 73 3.25 26.21 1.80
C SER A 73 2.27 27.23 2.39
N ALA A 74 1.02 26.83 2.63
CA ALA A 74 0.01 27.67 3.29
C ALA A 74 0.39 27.97 4.74
N LEU A 75 0.83 26.96 5.51
CA LEU A 75 1.31 27.13 6.89
C LEU A 75 2.51 28.07 6.96
N CYS A 76 3.48 27.96 6.05
CA CYS A 76 4.62 28.87 5.98
C CYS A 76 4.23 30.30 5.63
N ARG A 77 3.19 30.52 4.80
CA ARG A 77 2.67 31.88 4.52
C ARG A 77 2.01 32.48 5.77
N ALA A 78 1.09 31.76 6.39
CA ALA A 78 0.40 32.19 7.60
C ALA A 78 1.39 32.54 8.72
N TRP A 79 2.40 31.69 8.94
CA TRP A 79 3.43 31.95 9.96
C TRP A 79 4.23 33.23 9.68
N ARG A 80 4.56 33.52 8.42
CA ARG A 80 5.28 34.76 8.04
C ARG A 80 4.40 36.00 8.23
N GLU A 81 3.12 35.91 7.89
CA GLU A 81 2.15 37.00 8.09
C GLU A 81 1.96 37.30 9.59
N HIS A 82 1.93 36.27 10.43
CA HIS A 82 1.86 36.41 11.90
C HIS A 82 3.16 36.92 12.55
N GLN A 83 4.28 36.96 11.83
CA GLN A 83 5.57 37.43 12.32
C GLN A 83 5.96 38.83 11.82
N GLN A 84 5.16 39.46 10.97
CA GLN A 84 5.36 40.89 10.68
C GLN A 84 4.74 41.73 11.82
N PRO A 85 5.49 42.67 12.42
CA PRO A 85 5.00 43.53 13.49
C PRO A 85 3.93 44.53 13.03
#